data_AF-A0A1L5FCC6-F1
#
_entry.id   AF-A0A1L5FCC6-F1
#
_cell.length_a   1.000
_cell.length_b   1.000
_cell.length_c   1.000
_cell.angle_alpha   90.00
_cell.angle_beta   90.00
_cell.angle_gamma   90.00
#
_symmetry.space_group_name_H-M   'P 1'
#
loop_
_entity.id
_entity.type
_entity.pdbx_description
1 polymer ?
#
loop_
_entity_poly.entity_id
_entity_poly.type
_entity_poly.pdbx_seq_one_letter_code
_entity_poly.pdbx_strand_id
1 'polypeptide(L)'
;MKKHKKAVSARQVAPSPPEQRDTSGIHTTNKKKKSRIIGEIKEKRERNIKHFLTEDLTFEAAIYNEAVHYYSGGQWKDIDNSIVEGKDDGNNDVLENKDSDVKVKVAKKVKSRKLIIIKKDKYEISWGIDKAADKAAKVKDKPELIYRSGSSMYNLEVLYHEQTNTIYHFEYARKAMGPLIEILKK
;
A
#
# COMPACT_ATOMS: atom_id res chain seq x y z
N MET A 1 -68.36 14.75 14.41
CA MET A 1 -68.18 14.00 13.15
C MET A 1 -67.25 12.81 13.41
N LYS A 2 -67.65 11.61 12.96
CA LYS A 2 -66.87 10.44 12.48
C LYS A 2 -65.34 10.51 12.70
N LYS A 3 -64.58 9.50 13.19
CA LYS A 3 -64.75 8.04 13.26
C LYS A 3 -63.66 7.42 14.17
N HIS A 4 -63.95 6.20 14.62
CA HIS A 4 -63.19 5.20 15.39
C HIS A 4 -61.71 4.94 15.00
N LYS A 5 -60.88 4.48 15.96
CA LYS A 5 -60.59 3.04 16.20
C LYS A 5 -59.73 2.80 17.46
N LYS A 6 -59.98 1.64 18.06
CA LYS A 6 -59.48 1.11 19.34
C LYS A 6 -58.02 0.61 19.31
N ALA A 7 -57.38 0.79 20.48
CA ALA A 7 -56.36 0.03 21.22
C ALA A 7 -55.70 -1.23 20.62
N VAL A 8 -54.39 -1.44 20.93
CA VAL A 8 -53.83 -2.68 21.54
C VAL A 8 -52.54 -2.33 22.34
N SER A 9 -52.40 -2.94 23.52
CA SER A 9 -51.29 -2.84 24.48
C SER A 9 -50.23 -3.94 24.26
N ALA A 10 -48.94 -3.67 24.53
CA ALA A 10 -47.99 -4.71 24.94
C ALA A 10 -46.72 -4.17 25.64
N ARG A 11 -46.68 -4.40 26.96
CA ARG A 11 -45.56 -4.85 27.83
C ARG A 11 -44.13 -4.34 27.56
N GLN A 12 -43.66 -3.50 28.49
CA GLN A 12 -42.24 -3.41 28.88
C GLN A 12 -41.74 -4.75 29.43
N VAL A 13 -40.58 -5.22 28.95
CA VAL A 13 -39.85 -6.36 29.52
C VAL A 13 -38.62 -5.80 30.24
N ALA A 14 -38.55 -6.07 31.54
CA ALA A 14 -37.43 -5.73 32.42
C ALA A 14 -36.20 -6.64 32.17
N PRO A 15 -34.97 -6.21 32.52
CA PRO A 15 -33.76 -7.02 32.35
C PRO A 15 -33.62 -8.10 33.44
N SER A 16 -33.19 -9.30 33.06
CA SER A 16 -32.93 -10.43 33.97
C SER A 16 -31.54 -10.33 34.65
N PRO A 17 -31.38 -10.67 35.95
CA PRO A 17 -30.08 -10.78 36.65
C PRO A 17 -29.28 -12.07 36.32
N PRO A 18 -28.00 -12.19 36.76
CA PRO A 18 -26.90 -12.82 36.02
C PRO A 18 -26.69 -14.32 36.30
N GLU A 19 -26.24 -15.07 35.28
CA GLU A 19 -25.82 -16.46 35.43
C GLU A 19 -24.28 -16.55 35.51
N GLN A 20 -23.77 -16.82 36.71
CA GLN A 20 -22.36 -17.14 36.96
C GLN A 20 -22.03 -18.51 36.36
N ARG A 21 -21.03 -18.58 35.48
CA ARG A 21 -20.42 -19.85 35.07
C ARG A 21 -18.97 -19.91 35.56
N ASP A 22 -18.76 -20.98 36.31
CA ASP A 22 -17.58 -21.48 36.99
C ASP A 22 -16.29 -21.42 36.12
N THR A 23 -15.23 -20.82 36.65
CA THR A 23 -13.90 -20.78 36.02
C THR A 23 -12.97 -21.76 36.72
N SER A 24 -13.07 -23.05 36.37
CA SER A 24 -12.08 -24.06 36.72
C SER A 24 -11.49 -24.68 35.44
N GLY A 25 -10.20 -24.44 35.18
CA GLY A 25 -9.34 -25.17 34.22
C GLY A 25 -9.80 -25.16 32.75
N ILE A 26 -9.03 -24.65 31.79
CA ILE A 26 -7.90 -25.37 31.21
C ILE A 26 -7.13 -24.32 30.37
N HIS A 27 -5.89 -23.99 30.76
CA HIS A 27 -4.94 -23.36 29.84
C HIS A 27 -4.35 -24.42 28.92
N THR A 28 -5.11 -24.84 27.91
CA THR A 28 -4.51 -25.47 26.74
C THR A 28 -4.02 -24.36 25.84
N THR A 29 -2.70 -24.17 25.81
CA THR A 29 -2.02 -23.43 24.75
C THR A 29 -2.15 -24.19 23.43
N ASN A 30 -3.35 -24.16 22.85
CA ASN A 30 -3.60 -24.73 21.54
C ASN A 30 -3.11 -23.70 20.51
N LYS A 31 -1.87 -23.87 20.02
CA LYS A 31 -1.36 -23.12 18.87
C LYS A 31 -2.26 -23.45 17.67
N LYS A 32 -3.31 -22.65 17.48
CA LYS A 32 -4.24 -22.76 16.36
C LYS A 32 -3.41 -22.60 15.08
N LYS A 33 -3.34 -23.66 14.28
CA LYS A 33 -2.64 -23.66 13.00
C LYS A 33 -3.27 -22.56 12.13
N LYS A 34 -2.47 -21.57 11.72
CA LYS A 34 -2.94 -20.43 10.93
C LYS A 34 -3.52 -20.93 9.60
N SER A 35 -4.77 -20.56 9.33
CA SER A 35 -5.49 -20.90 8.10
C SER A 35 -4.84 -20.20 6.90
N ARG A 36 -4.84 -20.82 5.73
CA ARG A 36 -4.24 -20.22 4.52
C ARG A 36 -5.15 -19.10 4.01
N ILE A 37 -4.54 -18.01 3.56
CA ILE A 37 -5.23 -16.90 2.88
C ILE A 37 -5.58 -17.33 1.45
N ILE A 38 -6.86 -17.19 1.08
CA ILE A 38 -7.37 -17.42 -0.28
C ILE A 38 -7.19 -16.17 -1.14
N GLY A 39 -7.47 -14.98 -0.58
CA GLY A 39 -7.38 -13.73 -1.33
C GLY A 39 -7.90 -12.51 -0.56
N GLU A 40 -7.72 -11.34 -1.15
CA GLU A 40 -8.19 -10.06 -0.61
C GLU A 40 -9.69 -9.84 -0.93
N ILE A 41 -10.41 -9.25 0.02
CA ILE A 41 -11.82 -8.84 -0.13
C ILE A 41 -11.85 -7.32 -0.37
N LYS A 42 -11.86 -6.92 -1.63
CA LYS A 42 -11.70 -5.51 -2.03
C LYS A 42 -12.85 -4.62 -1.56
N GLU A 43 -14.04 -5.19 -1.37
CA GLU A 43 -15.24 -4.51 -0.88
C GLU A 43 -15.11 -4.09 0.60
N LYS A 44 -14.18 -4.73 1.33
CA LYS A 44 -13.86 -4.42 2.73
C LYS A 44 -12.60 -3.57 2.89
N ARG A 45 -12.11 -2.94 1.81
CA ARG A 45 -10.98 -2.02 1.92
C ARG A 45 -11.37 -0.80 2.75
N GLU A 46 -10.44 -0.37 3.57
CA GLU A 46 -10.50 0.89 4.31
C GLU A 46 -9.21 1.66 4.08
N ARG A 47 -9.17 2.95 4.41
CA ARG A 47 -8.01 3.84 4.17
C ARG A 47 -6.64 3.17 4.42
N ASN A 48 -6.52 2.44 5.52
CA ASN A 48 -5.28 1.83 5.99
C ASN A 48 -5.41 0.33 6.34
N ILE A 49 -6.46 -0.36 5.86
CA ILE A 49 -6.71 -1.77 6.20
C ILE A 49 -7.03 -2.58 4.94
N LYS A 50 -6.40 -3.76 4.82
CA LYS A 50 -6.73 -4.80 3.83
C LYS A 50 -7.30 -6.02 4.52
N HIS A 51 -8.45 -6.49 4.07
CA HIS A 51 -9.10 -7.70 4.58
C HIS A 51 -8.87 -8.88 3.64
N PHE A 52 -8.60 -10.05 4.21
CA PHE A 52 -8.32 -11.28 3.48
C PHE A 52 -9.24 -12.39 3.94
N LEU A 53 -9.78 -13.16 3.00
CA LEU A 53 -10.54 -14.38 3.26
C LEU A 53 -9.59 -15.55 3.45
N THR A 54 -9.86 -16.39 4.44
CA THR A 54 -9.10 -17.62 4.71
C THR A 54 -9.90 -18.88 4.32
N GLU A 55 -9.21 -20.03 4.24
CA GLU A 55 -9.82 -21.34 3.90
C GLU A 55 -10.90 -21.81 4.88
N ASP A 56 -10.84 -21.37 6.13
CA ASP A 56 -11.84 -21.67 7.17
C ASP A 56 -12.98 -20.65 7.21
N LEU A 57 -13.14 -19.84 6.15
CA LEU A 57 -14.18 -18.81 6.00
C LEU A 57 -14.14 -17.72 7.09
N THR A 58 -12.97 -17.53 7.71
CA THR A 58 -12.71 -16.41 8.62
C THR A 58 -12.00 -15.26 7.89
N PHE A 59 -11.74 -14.16 8.61
CA PHE A 59 -11.07 -12.99 8.03
C PHE A 59 -9.79 -12.67 8.80
N GLU A 60 -8.74 -12.32 8.05
CA GLU A 60 -7.56 -11.66 8.58
C GLU A 60 -7.46 -10.23 8.03
N ALA A 61 -6.92 -9.32 8.82
CA ALA A 61 -6.72 -7.93 8.42
C ALA A 61 -5.25 -7.53 8.54
N ALA A 62 -4.71 -6.94 7.48
CA ALA A 62 -3.43 -6.22 7.53
C ALA A 62 -3.73 -4.74 7.78
N ILE A 63 -3.23 -4.22 8.90
CA ILE A 63 -3.43 -2.84 9.34
C ILE A 63 -2.12 -2.09 9.13
N TYR A 64 -2.20 -0.96 8.45
CA TYR A 64 -1.07 -0.07 8.16
C TYR A 64 -1.20 1.21 8.99
N ASN A 65 -0.06 1.81 9.33
CA ASN A 65 -0.03 3.09 10.04
C ASN A 65 -0.41 4.26 9.12
N GLU A 66 -0.17 4.11 7.82
CA GLU A 66 -0.42 5.11 6.79
C GLU A 66 -1.51 4.65 5.83
N ALA A 67 -2.07 5.59 5.04
CA ALA A 67 -3.04 5.26 4.01
C ALA A 67 -2.39 4.40 2.91
N VAL A 68 -3.01 3.26 2.60
CA VAL A 68 -2.64 2.38 1.48
C VAL A 68 -3.71 2.35 0.40
N HIS A 69 -4.90 2.86 0.72
CA HIS A 69 -5.97 3.06 -0.24
C HIS A 69 -6.36 4.53 -0.34
N TYR A 70 -6.87 4.91 -1.50
CA TYR A 70 -7.53 6.19 -1.74
C TYR A 70 -8.97 5.98 -2.18
N TYR A 71 -9.85 6.92 -1.86
CA TYR A 71 -11.28 6.81 -2.17
C TYR A 71 -11.59 7.54 -3.48
N SER A 72 -12.13 6.82 -4.46
CA SER A 72 -12.44 7.38 -5.78
C SER A 72 -13.60 6.65 -6.42
N GLY A 73 -14.58 7.40 -6.92
CA GLY A 73 -15.76 6.83 -7.59
C GLY A 73 -16.60 5.93 -6.67
N GLY A 74 -16.69 6.25 -5.38
CA GLY A 74 -17.47 5.47 -4.42
C GLY A 74 -16.77 4.23 -3.86
N GLN A 75 -15.52 3.96 -4.24
CA GLN A 75 -14.78 2.75 -3.86
C GLN A 75 -13.37 3.07 -3.38
N TRP A 76 -12.85 2.23 -2.48
CA TRP A 76 -11.45 2.26 -2.06
C TRP A 76 -10.57 1.53 -3.08
N LYS A 77 -9.58 2.25 -3.62
CA LYS A 77 -8.61 1.76 -4.59
C LYS A 77 -7.22 1.75 -3.98
N ASP A 78 -6.38 0.80 -4.39
CA ASP A 78 -4.99 0.74 -3.96
C ASP A 78 -4.22 1.95 -4.46
N ILE A 79 -3.33 2.49 -3.62
CA ILE A 79 -2.34 3.46 -4.04
C ILE A 79 -1.23 2.71 -4.80
N ASP A 80 -1.12 2.99 -6.09
CA ASP A 80 -0.09 2.48 -7.00
C ASP A 80 0.88 3.62 -7.36
N ASN A 81 2.00 3.65 -6.64
CA ASN A 81 3.09 4.62 -6.89
C ASN A 81 4.10 4.16 -7.96
N SER A 82 3.76 3.14 -8.75
CA SER A 82 4.59 2.77 -9.91
C SER A 82 4.70 3.95 -10.87
N ILE A 83 5.89 4.14 -11.44
CA ILE A 83 6.18 5.24 -12.35
C ILE A 83 5.85 4.81 -13.78
N VAL A 84 5.04 5.59 -14.47
CA VAL A 84 4.68 5.39 -15.88
C VAL A 84 5.02 6.62 -16.72
N GLU A 85 5.18 6.43 -18.02
CA GLU A 85 5.33 7.55 -18.94
C GLU A 85 3.99 8.25 -19.15
N GLY A 86 4.02 9.57 -19.21
CA GLY A 86 2.83 10.38 -19.43
C GLY A 86 3.17 11.70 -20.09
N LYS A 87 2.17 12.59 -20.13
CA LYS A 87 2.33 13.96 -20.63
C LYS A 87 1.77 14.98 -19.65
N ASP A 88 2.39 16.16 -19.63
CA ASP A 88 1.83 17.32 -18.94
C ASP A 88 0.79 18.05 -19.81
N ASP A 89 0.15 19.07 -19.23
CA ASP A 89 -0.88 19.88 -19.91
C ASP A 89 -0.30 20.64 -21.13
N GLY A 90 1.03 20.78 -21.20
CA GLY A 90 1.78 21.37 -22.32
C GLY A 90 2.29 20.34 -23.34
N ASN A 91 1.84 19.08 -23.26
CA ASN A 91 2.24 17.97 -24.14
C ASN A 91 3.75 17.62 -24.07
N ASN A 92 4.42 17.97 -22.97
CA ASN A 92 5.80 17.55 -22.70
C ASN A 92 5.84 16.17 -22.07
N ASP A 93 6.87 15.39 -22.38
CA ASP A 93 7.06 14.06 -21.80
C ASP A 93 7.41 14.15 -20.31
N VAL A 94 6.66 13.42 -19.50
CA VAL A 94 6.83 13.33 -18.05
C VAL A 94 6.83 11.88 -17.58
N LEU A 95 7.26 11.69 -16.33
CA LEU A 95 7.07 10.49 -15.55
C LEU A 95 5.99 10.79 -14.51
N GLU A 96 4.99 9.93 -14.35
CA GLU A 96 3.90 10.14 -13.40
C GLU A 96 3.59 8.88 -12.59
N ASN A 97 3.01 9.06 -11.40
CA ASN A 97 2.55 7.93 -10.60
C ASN A 97 1.24 7.36 -11.16
N LYS A 98 1.17 6.03 -11.24
CA LYS A 98 0.10 5.32 -11.91
C LYS A 98 -1.28 5.57 -11.29
N ASP A 99 -1.46 5.33 -9.99
CA ASP A 99 -2.76 5.54 -9.37
C ASP A 99 -2.73 5.97 -7.89
N SER A 100 -3.35 7.11 -7.57
CA SER A 100 -3.35 7.71 -6.23
C SER A 100 -4.28 8.93 -6.18
N ASP A 101 -4.67 9.33 -4.96
CA ASP A 101 -5.34 10.60 -4.65
C ASP A 101 -4.46 11.82 -4.98
N VAL A 102 -3.15 11.65 -4.88
CA VAL A 102 -2.16 12.68 -5.16
C VAL A 102 -1.43 12.31 -6.44
N LYS A 103 -1.56 13.17 -7.45
CA LYS A 103 -0.90 12.99 -8.74
C LYS A 103 0.41 13.75 -8.76
N VAL A 104 1.50 13.04 -8.99
CA VAL A 104 2.86 13.59 -9.06
C VAL A 104 3.37 13.37 -10.47
N LYS A 105 3.84 14.45 -11.10
CA LYS A 105 4.50 14.42 -12.41
C LYS A 105 5.90 15.01 -12.31
N VAL A 106 6.85 14.36 -12.97
CA VAL A 106 8.25 14.79 -13.07
C VAL A 106 8.62 14.92 -14.53
N ALA A 107 9.00 16.12 -14.98
CA ALA A 107 9.42 16.33 -16.35
C ALA A 107 10.72 15.61 -16.68
N LYS A 108 10.82 15.01 -17.89
CA LYS A 108 12.07 14.36 -18.34
C LYS A 108 13.20 15.36 -18.65
N LYS A 109 12.86 16.64 -18.81
CA LYS A 109 13.79 17.74 -19.11
C LYS A 109 13.92 18.67 -17.91
N VAL A 110 15.13 18.80 -17.36
CA VAL A 110 15.41 19.62 -16.16
C VAL A 110 15.12 21.11 -16.39
N LYS A 111 15.22 21.60 -17.63
CA LYS A 111 14.86 22.97 -18.01
C LYS A 111 13.35 23.29 -18.00
N SER A 112 12.50 22.29 -17.70
CA SER A 112 11.07 22.55 -17.57
C SER A 112 10.83 23.53 -16.42
N ARG A 113 10.06 24.60 -16.68
CA ARG A 113 9.60 25.53 -15.64
C ARG A 113 8.71 24.83 -14.59
N LYS A 114 8.04 23.75 -15.01
CA LYS A 114 7.29 22.82 -14.15
C LYS A 114 8.01 21.48 -14.16
N LEU A 115 9.18 21.42 -13.51
CA LEU A 115 9.96 20.19 -13.40
C LEU A 115 9.23 19.17 -12.52
N ILE A 116 8.68 19.64 -11.40
CA ILE A 116 7.84 18.84 -10.51
C ILE A 116 6.45 19.47 -10.47
N ILE A 117 5.42 18.64 -10.60
CA ILE A 117 4.02 19.02 -10.46
C ILE A 117 3.37 18.07 -9.48
N ILE A 118 2.73 18.59 -8.44
CA ILE A 118 1.93 17.84 -7.48
C ILE A 118 0.51 18.39 -7.54
N LYS A 119 -0.45 17.53 -7.90
CA LYS A 119 -1.87 17.84 -8.00
C LYS A 119 -2.65 17.02 -6.98
N LYS A 120 -3.55 17.69 -6.26
CA LYS A 120 -4.57 17.05 -5.42
C LYS A 120 -5.88 17.83 -5.54
N ASP A 121 -6.95 17.15 -5.94
CA ASP A 121 -8.24 17.77 -6.25
C ASP A 121 -8.08 18.93 -7.25
N LYS A 122 -8.42 20.15 -6.83
CA LYS A 122 -8.28 21.39 -7.61
C LYS A 122 -6.99 22.16 -7.37
N TYR A 123 -6.12 21.68 -6.48
CA TYR A 123 -4.91 22.37 -6.07
C TYR A 123 -3.68 21.81 -6.79
N GLU A 124 -2.79 22.70 -7.20
CA GLU A 124 -1.53 22.37 -7.85
C GLU A 124 -0.38 23.13 -7.19
N ILE A 125 0.71 22.43 -6.90
CA ILE A 125 2.01 23.02 -6.58
C ILE A 125 2.97 22.59 -7.69
N SER A 126 3.71 23.53 -8.25
CA SER A 126 4.72 23.23 -9.28
C SER A 126 5.95 24.11 -9.12
N TRP A 127 7.12 23.55 -9.40
CA TRP A 127 8.37 24.30 -9.44
C TRP A 127 9.34 23.73 -10.48
N GLY A 128 10.34 24.54 -10.83
CA GLY A 128 11.44 24.19 -11.71
C GLY A 128 12.76 24.66 -11.12
N ILE A 129 13.85 24.41 -11.83
CA ILE A 129 15.19 24.91 -11.47
C ILE A 129 15.52 26.09 -12.38
N ASP A 130 15.75 27.26 -11.77
CA ASP A 130 16.17 28.44 -12.52
C ASP A 130 17.57 28.24 -13.12
N LYS A 131 17.79 28.73 -14.34
CA LYS A 131 19.04 28.61 -15.10
C LYS A 131 19.58 27.18 -15.22
N ALA A 132 18.69 26.18 -15.27
CA ALA A 132 19.08 24.79 -15.46
C ALA A 132 19.86 24.58 -16.78
N ALA A 133 21.03 23.95 -16.69
CA ALA A 133 21.77 23.48 -17.86
C ALA A 133 21.01 22.32 -18.54
N ASP A 134 21.14 22.20 -19.87
CA ASP A 134 20.47 21.16 -20.66
C ASP A 134 21.04 19.76 -20.31
N LYS A 135 20.45 19.11 -19.31
CA LYS A 135 20.71 17.71 -18.96
C LYS A 135 19.40 16.94 -18.96
N ALA A 136 19.41 15.78 -19.60
CA ALA A 136 18.29 14.85 -19.60
C ALA A 136 18.27 14.06 -18.28
N ALA A 137 17.08 13.91 -17.70
CA ALA A 137 16.89 12.99 -16.60
C ALA A 137 17.10 11.56 -17.11
N LYS A 138 17.95 10.78 -16.43
CA LYS A 138 18.07 9.34 -16.66
C LYS A 138 17.30 8.64 -15.55
N VAL A 139 16.37 7.77 -15.92
CA VAL A 139 15.81 6.81 -14.97
C VAL A 139 16.96 5.86 -14.62
N LYS A 140 17.30 5.80 -13.33
CA LYS A 140 18.27 4.83 -12.83
C LYS A 140 17.46 3.60 -12.45
N ASP A 141 17.46 2.58 -13.31
CA ASP A 141 16.74 1.31 -13.08
C ASP A 141 17.35 0.47 -11.93
N LYS A 142 18.40 0.97 -11.27
CA LYS A 142 18.98 0.33 -10.09
C LYS A 142 18.39 0.94 -8.83
N PRO A 143 17.61 0.18 -8.03
CA PRO A 143 17.38 0.55 -6.64
C PRO A 143 18.72 0.43 -5.90
N GLU A 144 19.48 1.53 -5.79
CA GLU A 144 20.44 1.65 -4.69
C GLU A 144 19.62 2.00 -3.44
N LEU A 145 19.10 0.99 -2.77
CA LEU A 145 18.45 1.16 -1.48
C LEU A 145 19.53 1.39 -0.43
N ILE A 146 19.91 2.65 -0.24
CA ILE A 146 20.67 3.08 0.94
C ILE A 146 19.65 3.30 2.06
N TYR A 147 19.45 2.29 2.91
CA TYR A 147 18.70 2.47 4.15
C TYR A 147 19.66 2.95 5.24
N ARG A 148 19.39 4.12 5.83
CA ARG A 148 20.13 4.62 6.99
C ARG A 148 19.29 4.43 8.26
N SER A 149 19.59 3.39 9.03
CA SER A 149 19.14 3.26 10.41
C SER A 149 20.36 3.38 11.32
N GLY A 150 20.50 4.50 12.03
CA GLY A 150 21.70 4.82 12.79
C GLY A 150 22.94 5.08 11.92
N SER A 151 24.13 4.75 12.44
CA SER A 151 25.45 5.01 11.81
C SER A 151 25.92 3.93 10.82
N SER A 152 25.11 2.89 10.56
CA SER A 152 25.49 1.76 9.71
C SER A 152 24.78 1.84 8.35
N MET A 153 25.54 1.77 7.27
CA MET A 153 25.02 1.66 5.91
C MET A 153 24.77 0.19 5.56
N TYR A 154 23.53 -0.16 5.26
CA TYR A 154 23.18 -1.49 4.74
C TYR A 154 23.01 -1.43 3.22
N ASN A 155 23.69 -2.32 2.51
CA ASN A 155 23.38 -2.60 1.11
C ASN A 155 22.26 -3.64 1.08
N LEU A 156 21.02 -3.20 0.83
CA LEU A 156 19.88 -4.09 0.71
C LEU A 156 19.56 -4.26 -0.78
N GLU A 157 19.57 -5.51 -1.28
CA GLU A 157 18.87 -5.82 -2.51
C GLU A 157 17.46 -6.27 -2.16
N VAL A 158 16.52 -5.70 -2.89
CA VAL A 158 15.10 -5.98 -2.69
C VAL A 158 14.55 -6.46 -4.02
N LEU A 159 14.03 -7.68 -4.02
CA LEU A 159 13.42 -8.29 -5.21
C LEU A 159 11.90 -8.19 -5.07
N TYR A 160 11.25 -7.52 -6.03
CA TYR A 160 9.80 -7.53 -6.13
C TYR A 160 9.34 -8.71 -7.00
N HIS A 161 8.43 -9.51 -6.48
CA HIS A 161 7.82 -10.63 -7.20
C HIS A 161 6.36 -10.30 -7.52
N GLU A 162 6.10 -9.99 -8.80
CA GLU A 162 4.81 -9.48 -9.28
C GLU A 162 3.65 -10.47 -9.08
N GLN A 163 3.88 -11.76 -9.30
CA GLN A 163 2.84 -12.79 -9.21
C GLN A 163 2.30 -12.99 -7.79
N THR A 164 3.14 -12.73 -6.77
CA THR A 164 2.77 -12.89 -5.36
C THR A 164 2.65 -11.56 -4.63
N ASN A 165 2.86 -10.44 -5.32
CA ASN A 165 2.93 -9.11 -4.74
C ASN A 165 3.82 -9.07 -3.46
N THR A 166 4.96 -9.76 -3.52
CA THR A 166 5.85 -9.95 -2.36
C THR A 166 7.18 -9.26 -2.61
N ILE A 167 7.66 -8.57 -1.57
CA ILE A 167 8.97 -7.93 -1.56
C ILE A 167 9.91 -8.81 -0.73
N TYR A 168 10.95 -9.36 -1.36
CA TYR A 168 12.00 -10.11 -0.67
C TYR A 168 13.14 -9.18 -0.31
N HIS A 169 13.57 -9.21 0.95
CA HIS A 169 14.79 -8.53 1.39
C HIS A 169 15.90 -9.57 1.65
N PHE A 170 17.10 -9.32 1.14
CA PHE A 170 18.26 -10.18 1.36
C PHE A 170 19.32 -9.41 2.16
N GLU A 171 19.73 -9.97 3.30
CA GLU A 171 20.88 -9.49 4.04
C GLU A 171 22.14 -10.17 3.47
N TYR A 172 22.93 -9.44 2.66
CA TYR A 172 24.17 -10.00 2.12
C TYR A 172 25.30 -9.88 3.14
N ALA A 173 25.80 -11.01 3.63
CA ALA A 173 27.18 -11.10 4.08
C ALA A 173 28.07 -11.12 2.83
N ARG A 174 28.92 -10.11 2.62
CA ARG A 174 29.92 -10.11 1.53
C ARG A 174 30.96 -11.21 1.79
N LYS A 175 30.64 -12.46 1.46
CA LYS A 175 31.59 -13.58 1.45
C LYS A 175 32.12 -13.72 0.03
N ALA A 176 33.44 -13.68 -0.13
CA ALA A 176 34.07 -13.92 -1.43
C ALA A 176 33.72 -15.34 -1.92
N MET A 177 33.12 -15.44 -3.11
CA MET A 177 32.66 -16.71 -3.70
C MET A 177 33.74 -17.42 -4.53
N GLY A 178 35.00 -16.97 -4.42
CA GLY A 178 36.13 -17.50 -5.18
C GLY A 178 36.38 -16.77 -6.52
N PRO A 179 37.49 -17.08 -7.20
CA PRO A 179 37.83 -16.50 -8.50
C PRO A 179 36.93 -17.05 -9.61
N LEU A 180 36.53 -16.19 -10.55
CA LEU A 180 35.79 -16.59 -11.74
C LEU A 180 36.74 -17.26 -12.75
N ILE A 181 36.27 -18.31 -13.43
CA ILE A 181 37.04 -19.00 -14.47
C ILE A 181 37.07 -18.13 -15.73
N GLU A 182 38.27 -17.90 -16.28
CA GLU A 182 38.49 -17.11 -17.48
C GLU A 182 37.90 -17.83 -18.71
N ILE A 183 37.06 -17.12 -19.47
CA ILE A 183 36.50 -17.65 -20.72
C ILE A 183 37.60 -17.54 -21.79
N LEU A 184 38.16 -18.68 -22.18
CA LEU A 184 39.07 -18.77 -23.33
C LEU A 184 38.34 -18.28 -24.59
N LYS A 185 38.80 -17.16 -25.15
CA LYS A 185 38.33 -16.69 -26.46
C LYS A 185 38.83 -17.68 -27.52
N LYS A 186 37.89 -18.25 -28.28
CA LYS A 186 38.19 -18.98 -29.52
C LYS A 186 38.61 -18.02 -30.63
#